data_AF-A0A9E3MJ06-F1
#
_entry.id   AF-A0A9E3MJ06-F1
#
_cell.length_a   1.000
_cell.length_b   1.000
_cell.length_c   1.000
_cell.angle_alpha   90.00
_cell.angle_beta   90.00
_cell.angle_gamma   90.00
#
_symmetry.space_group_name_H-M   'P 1'
#
loop_
_entity.id
_entity.type
_entity.pdbx_description
1 polymer ?
#
loop_
_entity_poly.entity_id
_entity_poly.type
_entity_poly.pdbx_seq_one_letter_code
_entity_poly.pdbx_strand_id
1 'polypeptide(L)'
;MIPPRSGPLEIRYTLAQLSAPERLRFRYRLSGLGSGAWVDAEHQRTALFTYLPPGDYRFEVAAAGADGPWLPAPASLAFTVRAAWWETSWFRSGVGLLGALVLAALVKFAVKRRMRARMRRLEQENALERERTRIARDMHDELGASLTRIALMSDLAAGDAHLLPPETGRQLGAIAGAARTVSGTLDEIVWMVNPSNDTLERLVGYLAESAGEFLASTEIGLTLDLPEQVPAYTVPSVVRHHLVLVVREALNNVVKHAGARSVGLRIGLGNEALTLVIADDGRGFTFDTIARSSNGLINSRQRLASVDGSYQIESRPGGGTIVTLTLPLPRLR
;
A
#
# COMPACT_ATOMS: atom_id res chain seq x y z
N MET A 1 -6.11 -65.93 -0.69
CA MET A 1 -6.37 -64.47 -0.54
C MET A 1 -6.31 -63.84 -1.92
N ILE A 2 -7.28 -63.00 -2.26
CA ILE A 2 -7.39 -62.35 -3.57
C ILE A 2 -6.89 -60.90 -3.45
N PRO A 3 -5.99 -60.42 -4.34
CA PRO A 3 -5.50 -59.05 -4.29
C PRO A 3 -6.62 -58.02 -4.58
N PRO A 4 -6.47 -56.78 -4.10
CA PRO A 4 -7.45 -55.72 -4.34
C PRO A 4 -7.65 -55.50 -5.85
N ARG A 5 -8.90 -55.28 -6.27
CA ARG A 5 -9.28 -55.06 -7.68
C ARG A 5 -8.74 -56.13 -8.64
N SER A 6 -8.73 -57.39 -8.20
CA SER A 6 -8.63 -58.51 -9.14
C SER A 6 -9.79 -58.43 -10.14
N GLY A 7 -9.56 -58.82 -11.38
CA GLY A 7 -10.62 -58.94 -12.40
C GLY A 7 -11.74 -59.90 -11.97
N PRO A 8 -12.68 -60.21 -12.87
CA PRO A 8 -13.80 -61.10 -12.53
C PRO A 8 -13.29 -62.43 -11.95
N LEU A 9 -13.85 -62.84 -10.80
CA LEU A 9 -13.49 -64.10 -10.16
C LEU A 9 -14.33 -65.22 -10.78
N GLU A 10 -13.66 -66.14 -11.46
CA GLU A 10 -14.25 -67.35 -12.01
C GLU A 10 -13.99 -68.54 -11.08
N ILE A 11 -15.04 -69.13 -10.52
CA ILE A 11 -14.95 -70.36 -9.72
C ILE A 11 -15.56 -71.51 -10.51
N ARG A 12 -14.73 -72.49 -10.85
CA ARG A 12 -15.14 -73.72 -11.54
C ARG A 12 -15.39 -74.83 -10.53
N TYR A 13 -16.45 -75.61 -10.73
CA TYR A 13 -16.84 -76.70 -9.85
C TYR A 13 -17.32 -77.92 -10.64
N THR A 14 -17.16 -79.09 -10.05
CA THR A 14 -17.60 -80.37 -10.62
C THR A 14 -17.89 -81.37 -9.52
N LEU A 15 -18.68 -82.39 -9.84
CA LEU A 15 -18.85 -83.58 -9.01
C LEU A 15 -18.07 -84.73 -9.66
N ALA A 16 -17.35 -85.52 -8.86
CA ALA A 16 -16.64 -86.70 -9.32
C ALA A 16 -17.63 -87.86 -9.58
N GLN A 17 -18.38 -87.78 -10.68
CA GLN A 17 -19.30 -88.83 -11.13
C GLN A 17 -19.03 -89.14 -12.60
N LEU A 18 -18.75 -90.42 -12.90
CA LEU A 18 -18.34 -90.89 -14.23
C LEU A 18 -19.52 -91.22 -15.16
N SER A 19 -20.73 -91.40 -14.61
CA SER A 19 -21.93 -91.78 -15.36
C SER A 19 -22.87 -90.58 -15.53
N ALA A 20 -23.22 -90.27 -16.79
CA ALA A 20 -24.12 -89.17 -17.21
C ALA A 20 -23.80 -87.79 -16.60
N PRO A 21 -22.57 -87.27 -16.79
CA PRO A 21 -22.13 -85.98 -16.23
C PRO A 21 -22.94 -84.77 -16.73
N GLU A 22 -23.64 -84.90 -17.86
CA GLU A 22 -24.57 -83.92 -18.43
C GLU A 22 -25.92 -83.87 -17.72
N ARG A 23 -26.25 -84.85 -16.87
CA ARG A 23 -27.49 -84.93 -16.10
C ARG A 23 -27.35 -84.41 -14.66
N LEU A 24 -26.19 -83.82 -14.34
CA LEU A 24 -25.90 -83.24 -13.03
C LEU A 24 -26.43 -81.82 -12.95
N ARG A 25 -27.09 -81.52 -11.84
CA ARG A 25 -27.55 -80.18 -11.49
C ARG A 25 -26.69 -79.61 -10.38
N PHE A 26 -26.36 -78.33 -10.49
CA PHE A 26 -25.60 -77.58 -9.52
C PHE A 26 -26.39 -76.39 -9.03
N ARG A 27 -26.18 -76.04 -7.76
CA ARG A 27 -26.56 -74.75 -7.20
C ARG A 27 -25.42 -74.25 -6.33
N TYR A 28 -25.23 -72.95 -6.29
CA TYR A 28 -24.19 -72.35 -5.49
C TYR A 28 -24.72 -71.16 -4.69
N ARG A 29 -24.02 -70.81 -3.61
CA ARG A 29 -24.23 -69.54 -2.90
C ARG A 29 -22.89 -68.95 -2.51
N LEU A 30 -22.86 -67.63 -2.37
CA LEU A 30 -21.71 -66.90 -1.85
C LEU A 30 -22.12 -66.18 -0.56
N SER A 31 -21.69 -66.71 0.57
CA SER A 31 -21.85 -66.06 1.87
C SER A 31 -20.83 -64.92 1.98
N GLY A 32 -21.28 -63.73 2.38
CA GLY A 32 -20.48 -62.49 2.39
C GLY A 32 -20.85 -61.51 1.28
N LEU A 33 -21.67 -61.91 0.29
CA LEU A 33 -22.20 -61.03 -0.76
C LEU A 33 -23.73 -61.16 -0.84
N GLY A 34 -24.46 -60.05 -0.67
CA GLY A 34 -25.92 -60.02 -0.82
C GLY A 34 -26.68 -60.84 0.23
N SER A 35 -27.80 -61.48 -0.16
CA SER A 35 -28.70 -62.22 0.72
C SER A 35 -28.23 -63.64 1.09
N GLY A 36 -27.13 -64.13 0.49
CA GLY A 36 -26.65 -65.50 0.71
C GLY A 36 -27.58 -66.60 0.21
N ALA A 37 -28.56 -66.25 -0.65
CA ALA A 37 -29.49 -67.21 -1.24
C ALA A 37 -28.78 -68.16 -2.22
N TRP A 38 -29.32 -69.39 -2.35
CA TRP A 38 -28.88 -70.33 -3.36
C TRP A 38 -29.30 -69.86 -4.75
N VAL A 39 -28.36 -69.88 -5.68
CA VAL A 39 -28.57 -69.65 -7.10
C VAL A 39 -28.50 -71.00 -7.79
N ASP A 40 -29.59 -71.41 -8.43
CA ASP A 40 -29.62 -72.62 -9.25
C ASP A 40 -28.83 -72.36 -10.53
N ALA A 41 -27.79 -73.16 -10.75
CA ALA A 41 -26.89 -73.07 -11.90
C ALA A 41 -27.19 -74.12 -12.97
N GLU A 42 -28.22 -74.96 -12.74
CA GLU A 42 -28.59 -76.07 -13.59
C GLU A 42 -27.36 -76.91 -13.99
N HIS A 43 -26.98 -76.91 -15.27
CA HIS A 43 -25.85 -77.66 -15.80
C HIS A 43 -24.55 -76.86 -15.88
N GLN A 44 -24.58 -75.56 -15.51
CA GLN A 44 -23.39 -74.71 -15.52
C GLN A 44 -22.40 -75.16 -14.45
N ARG A 45 -21.11 -75.10 -14.80
CA ARG A 45 -19.98 -75.55 -13.95
C ARG A 45 -19.09 -74.41 -13.50
N THR A 46 -19.56 -73.17 -13.72
CA THR A 46 -18.80 -71.96 -13.48
C THR A 46 -19.70 -70.93 -12.81
N ALA A 47 -19.23 -70.34 -11.72
CA ALA A 47 -19.80 -69.13 -11.13
C ALA A 47 -18.87 -67.96 -11.41
N LEU A 48 -19.42 -66.87 -11.96
CA LEU A 48 -18.69 -65.67 -12.31
C LEU A 48 -19.11 -64.51 -11.41
N PHE A 49 -18.14 -63.92 -10.69
CA PHE A 49 -18.35 -62.73 -9.87
C PHE A 49 -17.59 -61.54 -10.46
N THR A 50 -18.30 -60.61 -11.08
CA THR A 50 -17.71 -59.45 -11.79
C THR A 50 -17.09 -58.43 -10.83
N TYR A 51 -17.63 -58.31 -9.61
CA TYR A 51 -17.11 -57.41 -8.57
C TYR A 51 -17.34 -58.01 -7.19
N LEU A 52 -16.27 -58.07 -6.40
CA LEU A 52 -16.30 -58.49 -4.99
C LEU A 52 -15.65 -57.38 -4.16
N PRO A 53 -16.41 -56.68 -3.30
CA PRO A 53 -15.84 -55.75 -2.32
C PRO A 53 -14.80 -56.42 -1.42
N PRO A 54 -13.89 -55.67 -0.79
CA PRO A 54 -13.03 -56.21 0.26
C PRO A 54 -13.84 -56.85 1.39
N GLY A 55 -13.50 -58.07 1.78
CA GLY A 55 -14.24 -58.83 2.77
C GLY A 55 -13.91 -60.32 2.79
N ASP A 56 -14.49 -61.02 3.75
CA ASP A 56 -14.39 -62.47 3.89
C ASP A 56 -15.59 -63.15 3.21
N TYR A 57 -15.31 -64.09 2.32
CA TYR A 57 -16.31 -64.79 1.54
C TYR A 57 -16.20 -66.30 1.72
N ARG A 58 -17.35 -66.96 1.65
CA ARG A 58 -17.44 -68.42 1.60
C ARG A 58 -18.33 -68.83 0.43
N PHE A 59 -17.73 -69.43 -0.58
CA PHE A 59 -18.44 -70.04 -1.69
C PHE A 59 -18.86 -71.46 -1.31
N GLU A 60 -20.11 -71.82 -1.54
CA GLU A 60 -20.64 -73.15 -1.30
C GLU A 60 -21.35 -73.64 -2.56
N VAL A 61 -21.11 -74.90 -2.94
CA VAL A 61 -21.77 -75.55 -4.09
C VAL A 61 -22.36 -76.88 -3.66
N ALA A 62 -23.61 -77.11 -4.03
CA ALA A 62 -24.30 -78.39 -3.88
C ALA A 62 -24.57 -78.98 -5.26
N ALA A 63 -24.48 -80.30 -5.36
CA ALA A 63 -24.78 -81.04 -6.58
C ALA A 63 -25.95 -82.02 -6.33
N ALA A 64 -26.73 -82.28 -7.37
CA ALA A 64 -27.78 -83.27 -7.41
C ALA A 64 -27.74 -84.01 -8.75
N GLY A 65 -28.20 -85.26 -8.77
CA GLY A 65 -28.55 -85.94 -10.03
C GLY A 65 -29.81 -85.37 -10.67
N ALA A 66 -30.15 -85.83 -11.88
CA ALA A 66 -31.31 -85.39 -12.66
C ALA A 66 -32.61 -85.33 -11.83
N ASP A 67 -32.87 -86.38 -11.05
CA ASP A 67 -34.12 -86.54 -10.29
C ASP A 67 -33.88 -86.85 -8.79
N GLY A 68 -32.64 -86.68 -8.33
CA GLY A 68 -32.22 -86.99 -6.97
C GLY A 68 -32.28 -85.79 -6.02
N PRO A 69 -32.34 -86.01 -4.69
CA PRO A 69 -32.18 -84.94 -3.72
C PRO A 69 -30.79 -84.32 -3.81
N TRP A 70 -30.67 -83.06 -3.40
CA TRP A 70 -29.37 -82.40 -3.24
C TRP A 70 -28.51 -83.16 -2.23
N LEU A 71 -27.23 -83.34 -2.55
CA LEU A 71 -26.28 -83.98 -1.63
C LEU A 71 -26.20 -83.20 -0.30
N PRO A 72 -26.17 -83.90 0.86
CA PRO A 72 -26.30 -83.27 2.17
C PRO A 72 -25.08 -82.45 2.60
N ALA A 73 -23.91 -82.67 2.00
CA ALA A 73 -22.68 -81.96 2.29
C ALA A 73 -22.22 -81.14 1.07
N PRO A 74 -22.51 -79.83 1.01
CA PRO A 74 -21.99 -78.98 -0.06
C PRO A 74 -20.46 -78.83 0.08
N ALA A 75 -19.76 -78.76 -1.04
CA ALA A 75 -18.35 -78.39 -1.03
C ALA A 75 -18.23 -76.87 -0.80
N SER A 76 -17.23 -76.44 -0.03
CA SER A 76 -17.03 -75.02 0.30
C SER A 76 -15.61 -74.54 0.07
N LEU A 77 -15.47 -73.28 -0.32
CA LEU A 77 -14.20 -72.58 -0.53
C LEU A 77 -14.26 -71.23 0.20
N ALA A 78 -13.42 -71.06 1.21
CA ALA A 78 -13.29 -69.78 1.93
C ALA A 78 -12.14 -68.95 1.33
N PHE A 79 -12.39 -67.67 1.07
CA PHE A 79 -11.38 -66.75 0.58
C PHE A 79 -11.66 -65.31 1.05
N THR A 80 -10.58 -64.54 1.22
CA THR A 80 -10.66 -63.11 1.60
C THR A 80 -10.18 -62.25 0.44
N VAL A 81 -10.97 -61.23 0.10
CA VAL A 81 -10.58 -60.16 -0.82
C VAL A 81 -9.98 -59.02 0.00
N ARG A 82 -8.70 -58.70 -0.22
CA ARG A 82 -8.00 -57.64 0.54
C ARG A 82 -8.43 -56.24 0.07
N ALA A 83 -8.58 -55.31 1.02
CA ALA A 83 -8.74 -53.89 0.70
C ALA A 83 -7.47 -53.33 0.06
N ALA A 84 -7.62 -52.35 -0.83
CA ALA A 84 -6.46 -51.67 -1.38
C ALA A 84 -5.78 -50.83 -0.28
N TRP A 85 -4.45 -50.70 -0.33
CA TRP A 85 -3.72 -49.98 0.71
C TRP A 85 -4.10 -48.49 0.78
N TRP A 86 -4.50 -47.87 -0.33
CA TRP A 86 -5.02 -46.49 -0.36
C TRP A 86 -6.46 -46.33 0.15
N GLU A 87 -7.20 -47.42 0.33
CA GLU A 87 -8.57 -47.40 0.90
C GLU A 87 -8.54 -47.43 2.43
N THR A 88 -7.37 -47.65 3.03
CA THR A 88 -7.17 -47.68 4.48
C THR A 88 -7.28 -46.28 5.11
N SER A 89 -7.82 -46.20 6.32
CA SER A 89 -7.99 -44.91 7.03
C SER A 89 -6.65 -44.21 7.30
N TRP A 90 -5.58 -44.95 7.60
CA TRP A 90 -4.27 -44.36 7.86
C TRP A 90 -3.73 -43.63 6.63
N PHE A 91 -3.91 -44.17 5.43
CA PHE A 91 -3.46 -43.53 4.19
C PHE A 91 -4.23 -42.24 3.92
N ARG A 92 -5.57 -42.27 4.07
CA ARG A 92 -6.42 -41.07 3.91
C ARG A 92 -6.05 -39.96 4.89
N SER A 93 -5.84 -40.31 6.16
CA SER A 93 -5.38 -39.36 7.18
C SER A 93 -3.99 -38.82 6.85
N GLY A 94 -3.08 -39.65 6.33
CA GLY A 94 -1.75 -39.22 5.88
C GLY A 94 -1.81 -38.21 4.74
N VAL A 95 -2.66 -38.44 3.73
CA VAL A 95 -2.90 -37.50 2.62
C VAL A 95 -3.50 -36.19 3.14
N GLY A 96 -4.47 -36.26 4.06
CA GLY A 96 -5.07 -35.08 4.68
C GLY A 96 -4.04 -34.25 5.46
N LEU A 97 -3.20 -34.90 6.26
CA LEU A 97 -2.12 -34.25 7.00
C LEU A 97 -1.10 -33.59 6.05
N LEU A 98 -0.69 -34.30 4.99
CA LEU A 98 0.21 -33.74 3.98
C LEU A 98 -0.41 -32.50 3.31
N GLY A 99 -1.68 -32.56 2.94
CA GLY A 99 -2.42 -31.43 2.39
C GLY A 99 -2.46 -30.23 3.35
N ALA A 100 -2.73 -30.47 4.64
CA ALA A 100 -2.71 -29.44 5.67
C ALA A 100 -1.31 -28.81 5.85
N LEU A 101 -0.25 -29.62 5.84
CA LEU A 101 1.13 -29.13 5.92
C LEU A 101 1.52 -28.29 4.69
N VAL A 102 1.14 -28.73 3.49
CA VAL A 102 1.36 -27.97 2.25
C VAL A 102 0.60 -26.63 2.31
N LEU A 103 -0.66 -26.65 2.74
CA LEU A 103 -1.44 -25.42 2.89
C LEU A 103 -0.82 -24.47 3.93
N ALA A 104 -0.41 -24.98 5.08
CA ALA A 104 0.28 -24.19 6.10
C ALA A 104 1.60 -23.59 5.59
N ALA A 105 2.38 -24.36 4.80
CA ALA A 105 3.60 -23.88 4.18
C ALA A 105 3.32 -22.76 3.16
N LEU A 106 2.30 -22.90 2.32
CA LEU A 106 1.87 -21.89 1.35
C LEU A 106 1.42 -20.60 2.03
N VAL A 107 0.59 -20.70 3.07
CA VAL A 107 0.14 -19.55 3.87
C VAL A 107 1.34 -18.85 4.51
N LYS A 108 2.23 -19.61 5.18
CA LYS A 108 3.44 -19.06 5.80
C LYS A 108 4.35 -18.37 4.77
N PHE A 109 4.51 -18.95 3.58
CA PHE A 109 5.26 -18.36 2.49
C PHE A 109 4.65 -17.03 2.00
N ALA A 110 3.33 -17.00 1.79
CA ALA A 110 2.61 -15.81 1.37
C ALA A 110 2.71 -14.67 2.41
N VAL A 111 2.52 -14.97 3.70
CA VAL A 111 2.67 -14.01 4.80
C VAL A 111 4.10 -13.47 4.87
N LYS A 112 5.10 -14.35 4.82
CA LYS A 112 6.52 -13.94 4.84
C LYS A 112 6.88 -13.05 3.66
N ARG A 113 6.34 -13.31 2.47
CA ARG A 113 6.55 -12.48 1.28
C ARG A 113 5.94 -11.09 1.44
N ARG A 114 4.71 -11.00 1.97
CA ARG A 114 4.05 -9.70 2.26
C ARG A 114 4.81 -8.90 3.30
N MET A 115 5.25 -9.54 4.38
CA MET A 115 6.05 -8.89 5.43
C MET A 115 7.37 -8.36 4.88
N ARG A 116 8.11 -9.14 4.08
CA ARG A 116 9.35 -8.69 3.44
C ARG A 116 9.12 -7.51 2.50
N ALA A 117 8.03 -7.52 1.73
CA ALA A 117 7.70 -6.41 0.85
C ALA A 117 7.40 -5.13 1.64
N ARG A 118 6.67 -5.24 2.77
CA ARG A 118 6.39 -4.11 3.66
C ARG A 118 7.67 -3.58 4.32
N MET A 119 8.55 -4.45 4.80
CA MET A 119 9.83 -4.05 5.39
C MET A 119 10.70 -3.30 4.39
N ARG A 120 10.82 -3.78 3.15
CA ARG A 120 11.59 -3.07 2.10
C ARG A 120 11.04 -1.68 1.82
N ARG A 121 9.71 -1.51 1.80
CA ARG A 121 9.09 -0.19 1.62
C ARG A 121 9.42 0.75 2.77
N LEU A 122 9.29 0.27 4.02
CA LEU A 122 9.65 1.06 5.20
C LEU A 122 11.15 1.41 5.23
N GLU A 123 12.02 0.47 4.84
CA GLU A 123 13.46 0.72 4.72
C GLU A 123 13.77 1.77 3.65
N GLN A 124 13.07 1.73 2.51
CA GLN A 124 13.20 2.74 1.45
C GLN A 124 12.71 4.12 1.89
N GLU A 125 11.56 4.19 2.56
CA GLU A 125 11.00 5.44 3.11
C GLU A 125 11.96 6.03 4.17
N ASN A 126 12.44 5.22 5.10
CA ASN A 126 13.38 5.66 6.13
C ASN A 126 14.75 6.05 5.53
N ALA A 127 15.23 5.35 4.51
CA ALA A 127 16.44 5.74 3.79
C ALA A 127 16.28 7.11 3.11
N LEU A 128 15.12 7.36 2.50
CA LEU A 128 14.81 8.66 1.88
C LEU A 128 14.69 9.79 2.91
N GLU A 129 14.09 9.54 4.07
CA GLU A 129 14.03 10.52 5.16
C GLU A 129 15.41 10.85 5.74
N ARG A 130 16.25 9.82 5.95
CA ARG A 130 17.64 10.00 6.38
C ARG A 130 18.43 10.82 5.37
N GLU A 131 18.22 10.55 4.09
CA GLU A 131 18.88 11.30 3.02
C GLU A 131 18.42 12.76 2.97
N ARG A 132 17.11 13.03 3.09
CA ARG A 132 16.57 14.39 3.24
C ARG A 132 17.18 15.12 4.44
N THR A 133 17.28 14.44 5.57
CA THR A 133 17.87 15.00 6.80
C THR A 133 19.37 15.29 6.63
N ARG A 134 20.09 14.39 5.96
CA ARG A 134 21.51 14.56 5.63
C ARG A 134 21.71 15.76 4.72
N ILE A 135 20.96 15.84 3.62
CA ILE A 135 21.00 16.95 2.67
C ILE A 135 20.71 18.28 3.38
N ALA A 136 19.66 18.34 4.20
CA ALA A 136 19.32 19.56 4.94
C ALA A 136 20.47 20.01 5.87
N ARG A 137 21.14 19.07 6.54
CA ARG A 137 22.30 19.35 7.40
C ARG A 137 23.51 19.83 6.59
N ASP A 138 23.90 19.08 5.56
CA ASP A 138 25.06 19.40 4.71
C ASP A 138 24.87 20.78 4.05
N MET A 139 23.65 21.10 3.62
CA MET A 139 23.29 22.42 3.10
C MET A 139 23.46 23.54 4.13
N HIS A 140 22.96 23.35 5.36
CA HIS A 140 23.09 24.36 6.41
C HIS A 140 24.55 24.59 6.82
N ASP A 141 25.29 23.50 7.05
CA ASP A 141 26.64 23.56 7.60
C ASP A 141 27.67 24.08 6.58
N GLU A 142 27.65 23.61 5.32
CA GLU A 142 28.65 24.01 4.33
C GLU A 142 28.29 25.30 3.58
N LEU A 143 27.07 25.37 3.06
CA LEU A 143 26.65 26.49 2.22
C LEU A 143 26.27 27.70 3.10
N GLY A 144 25.57 27.47 4.22
CA GLY A 144 25.18 28.54 5.15
C GLY A 144 26.39 29.24 5.77
N ALA A 145 27.35 28.46 6.29
CA ALA A 145 28.58 29.02 6.84
C ALA A 145 29.43 29.75 5.78
N SER A 146 29.50 29.22 4.55
CA SER A 146 30.26 29.86 3.47
C SER A 146 29.64 31.18 3.01
N LEU A 147 28.31 31.25 2.86
CA LEU A 147 27.61 32.48 2.51
C LEU A 147 27.70 33.53 3.62
N THR A 148 27.56 33.12 4.88
CA THR A 148 27.75 33.99 6.05
C THR A 148 29.16 34.59 6.07
N ARG A 149 30.18 33.76 5.80
CA ARG A 149 31.57 34.21 5.70
C ARG A 149 31.79 35.17 4.53
N ILE A 150 31.20 34.93 3.36
CA ILE A 150 31.27 35.86 2.22
C ILE A 150 30.65 37.21 2.58
N ALA A 151 29.47 37.20 3.22
CA ALA A 151 28.81 38.43 3.67
C ALA A 151 29.68 39.19 4.68
N LEU A 152 30.20 38.51 5.70
CA LEU A 152 31.04 39.11 6.73
C LEU A 152 32.34 39.68 6.16
N MET A 153 33.06 38.93 5.31
CA MET A 153 34.28 39.42 4.68
C MET A 153 34.01 40.62 3.76
N SER A 154 32.88 40.63 3.07
CA SER A 154 32.48 41.74 2.20
C SER A 154 32.11 42.98 3.01
N ASP A 155 31.38 42.83 4.13
CA ASP A 155 31.04 43.92 5.03
C ASP A 155 32.28 44.48 5.74
N LEU A 156 33.20 43.62 6.21
CA LEU A 156 34.47 44.05 6.81
C LEU A 156 35.31 44.84 5.81
N ALA A 157 35.46 44.34 4.58
CA ALA A 157 36.17 45.06 3.53
C ALA A 157 35.47 46.37 3.15
N ALA A 158 34.14 46.42 3.18
CA ALA A 158 33.37 47.64 2.94
C ALA A 158 33.44 48.65 4.11
N GLY A 159 33.62 48.19 5.35
CA GLY A 159 33.78 49.03 6.54
C GLY A 159 35.01 49.93 6.50
N ASP A 160 36.06 49.50 5.79
CA ASP A 160 37.22 50.30 5.43
C ASP A 160 36.95 51.26 4.24
N ALA A 161 35.70 51.73 4.10
CA ALA A 161 35.22 52.57 2.99
C ALA A 161 36.07 53.82 2.72
N HIS A 162 36.75 54.33 3.75
CA HIS A 162 37.63 55.50 3.68
C HIS A 162 38.97 55.22 2.98
N LEU A 163 39.36 53.95 2.85
CA LEU A 163 40.58 53.49 2.17
C LEU A 163 40.31 52.98 0.76
N LEU A 164 39.05 52.84 0.38
CA LEU A 164 38.63 52.24 -0.89
C LEU A 164 38.03 53.28 -1.85
N PRO A 165 38.20 53.11 -3.17
CA PRO A 165 37.41 53.85 -4.14
C PRO A 165 35.89 53.66 -3.89
N PRO A 166 35.05 54.71 -4.04
CA PRO A 166 33.61 54.62 -3.79
C PRO A 166 32.90 53.51 -4.58
N GLU A 167 33.41 53.18 -5.77
CA GLU A 167 32.90 52.10 -6.61
C GLU A 167 33.18 50.71 -6.01
N THR A 168 34.38 50.49 -5.46
CA THR A 168 34.76 49.24 -4.81
C THR A 168 33.91 49.00 -3.55
N GLY A 169 33.67 50.03 -2.74
CA GLY A 169 32.78 49.93 -1.58
C GLY A 169 31.34 49.54 -1.96
N ARG A 170 30.80 50.13 -3.04
CA ARG A 170 29.47 49.75 -3.57
C ARG A 170 29.43 48.31 -4.07
N GLN A 171 30.46 47.84 -4.77
CA GLN A 171 30.55 46.46 -5.24
C GLN A 171 30.61 45.46 -4.08
N LEU A 172 31.39 45.74 -3.03
CA LEU A 172 31.45 44.91 -1.82
C LEU A 172 30.11 44.86 -1.10
N GLY A 173 29.42 46.00 -0.96
CA GLY A 173 28.06 46.04 -0.41
C GLY A 173 27.07 45.22 -1.24
N ALA A 174 27.18 45.23 -2.57
CA ALA A 174 26.36 44.40 -3.45
C ALA A 174 26.65 42.90 -3.27
N ILE A 175 27.92 42.50 -3.12
CA ILE A 175 28.30 41.11 -2.84
C ILE A 175 27.73 40.66 -1.49
N ALA A 176 27.87 41.48 -0.45
CA ALA A 176 27.32 41.17 0.87
C ALA A 176 25.79 41.01 0.82
N GLY A 177 25.10 41.91 0.12
CA GLY A 177 23.65 41.83 -0.09
C GLY A 177 23.22 40.58 -0.87
N ALA A 178 23.96 40.22 -1.92
CA ALA A 178 23.71 39.00 -2.69
C ALA A 178 23.92 37.74 -1.82
N ALA A 179 25.00 37.68 -1.05
CA ALA A 179 25.27 36.56 -0.14
C ALA A 179 24.17 36.39 0.92
N ARG A 180 23.71 37.49 1.53
CA ARG A 180 22.55 37.46 2.46
C ARG A 180 21.27 36.96 1.79
N THR A 181 21.02 37.39 0.55
CA THR A 181 19.83 36.94 -0.22
C THR A 181 19.87 35.44 -0.50
N VAL A 182 21.03 34.92 -0.92
CA VAL A 182 21.20 33.48 -1.14
C VAL A 182 21.10 32.71 0.18
N SER A 183 21.66 33.24 1.27
CA SER A 183 21.56 32.61 2.61
C SER A 183 20.11 32.46 3.05
N GLY A 184 19.29 33.52 2.96
CA GLY A 184 17.86 33.43 3.30
C GLY A 184 17.10 32.45 2.41
N THR A 185 17.47 32.34 1.13
CA THR A 185 16.88 31.34 0.21
C THR A 185 17.32 29.92 0.59
N LEU A 186 18.56 29.75 1.03
CA LEU A 186 19.09 28.46 1.50
C LEU A 186 18.37 28.01 2.77
N ASP A 187 18.14 28.90 3.73
CA ASP A 187 17.43 28.62 4.96
C ASP A 187 15.97 28.18 4.68
N GLU A 188 15.30 28.83 3.73
CA GLU A 188 13.99 28.41 3.22
C GLU A 188 14.05 26.98 2.65
N ILE A 189 15.06 26.65 1.82
CA ILE A 189 15.21 25.31 1.24
C ILE A 189 15.53 24.26 2.31
N VAL A 190 16.43 24.55 3.25
CA VAL A 190 16.77 23.66 4.37
C VAL A 190 15.52 23.37 5.20
N TRP A 191 14.74 24.40 5.53
CA TRP A 191 13.47 24.26 6.22
C TRP A 191 12.50 23.37 5.44
N MET A 192 12.47 23.54 4.13
CA MET A 192 11.60 22.78 3.21
C MET A 192 11.99 21.30 3.07
N VAL A 193 13.27 20.98 3.07
CA VAL A 193 13.75 19.60 2.89
C VAL A 193 13.69 18.81 4.21
N ASN A 194 13.84 19.48 5.35
CA ASN A 194 13.87 18.84 6.68
C ASN A 194 12.54 18.15 7.03
N PRO A 195 12.50 16.81 7.20
CA PRO A 195 11.30 16.07 7.58
C PRO A 195 10.68 16.49 8.93
N SER A 196 11.49 17.03 9.84
CA SER A 196 11.03 17.51 11.16
C SER A 196 10.05 18.69 11.06
N ASN A 197 10.01 19.35 9.90
CA ASN A 197 9.11 20.46 9.59
C ASN A 197 7.89 20.01 8.78
N ASP A 198 7.67 18.71 8.62
CA ASP A 198 6.56 18.19 7.82
C ASP A 198 5.18 18.37 8.51
N THR A 199 5.08 18.96 9.71
CA THR A 199 3.78 19.19 10.38
C THR A 199 3.10 20.50 9.98
N LEU A 200 1.77 20.49 9.98
CA LEU A 200 0.95 21.68 9.72
C LEU A 200 1.21 22.81 10.73
N GLU A 201 1.40 22.47 12.00
CA GLU A 201 1.74 23.43 13.06
C GLU A 201 3.05 24.19 12.75
N ARG A 202 4.09 23.48 12.32
CA ARG A 202 5.37 24.09 11.91
C ARG A 202 5.19 25.02 10.72
N LEU A 203 4.36 24.63 9.75
CA LEU A 203 4.06 25.47 8.59
C LEU A 203 3.33 26.76 8.99
N VAL A 204 2.31 26.67 9.84
CA VAL A 204 1.57 27.85 10.33
C VAL A 204 2.51 28.81 11.05
N GLY A 205 3.33 28.29 11.96
CA GLY A 205 4.34 29.09 12.66
C GLY A 205 5.33 29.75 11.71
N TYR A 206 5.89 28.99 10.77
CA TYR A 206 6.86 29.51 9.79
C TYR A 206 6.27 30.61 8.91
N LEU A 207 5.03 30.47 8.43
CA LEU A 207 4.37 31.49 7.62
C LEU A 207 4.14 32.78 8.40
N ALA A 208 3.74 32.68 9.67
CA ALA A 208 3.54 33.83 10.54
C ALA A 208 4.86 34.56 10.85
N GLU A 209 5.90 33.81 11.22
CA GLU A 209 7.24 34.34 11.49
C GLU A 209 7.85 34.99 10.25
N SER A 210 7.85 34.27 9.12
CA SER A 210 8.37 34.77 7.85
C SER A 210 7.64 36.02 7.36
N ALA A 211 6.31 36.10 7.53
CA ALA A 211 5.55 37.31 7.20
C ALA A 211 5.95 38.50 8.09
N GLY A 212 6.16 38.25 9.38
CA GLY A 212 6.63 39.26 10.33
C GLY A 212 8.01 39.78 9.97
N GLU A 213 8.98 38.89 9.74
CA GLU A 213 10.34 39.25 9.34
C GLU A 213 10.36 40.02 8.01
N PHE A 214 9.56 39.59 7.04
CA PHE A 214 9.49 40.23 5.72
C PHE A 214 9.01 41.69 5.81
N LEU A 215 8.08 41.99 6.72
CA LEU A 215 7.51 43.32 6.90
C LEU A 215 8.22 44.16 7.98
N ALA A 216 9.08 43.57 8.80
CA ALA A 216 9.77 44.23 9.91
C ALA A 216 10.60 45.46 9.50
N SER A 217 11.06 45.51 8.25
CA SER A 217 11.81 46.65 7.68
C SER A 217 10.93 47.70 6.97
N THR A 218 9.60 47.55 7.06
CA THR A 218 8.61 48.41 6.39
C THR A 218 7.73 49.13 7.40
N GLU A 219 7.03 50.18 6.97
CA GLU A 219 6.04 50.89 7.80
C GLU A 219 4.65 50.21 7.79
N ILE A 220 4.53 49.02 7.21
CA ILE A 220 3.26 48.32 7.02
C ILE A 220 2.95 47.48 8.26
N GLY A 221 1.82 47.72 8.92
CA GLY A 221 1.37 46.93 10.06
C GLY A 221 0.88 45.54 9.66
N LEU A 222 1.35 44.49 10.33
CA LEU A 222 0.91 43.11 10.13
C LEU A 222 -0.11 42.69 11.21
N THR A 223 -1.26 42.18 10.78
CA THR A 223 -2.23 41.52 11.68
C THR A 223 -2.25 40.02 11.40
N LEU A 224 -2.08 39.20 12.44
CA LEU A 224 -2.12 37.75 12.35
C LEU A 224 -3.41 37.21 12.97
N ASP A 225 -4.10 36.37 12.21
CA ASP A 225 -5.28 35.63 12.66
C ASP A 225 -5.00 34.14 12.44
N LEU A 226 -4.57 33.46 13.50
CA LEU A 226 -4.07 32.08 13.48
C LEU A 226 -5.07 31.16 14.20
N PRO A 227 -5.18 29.89 13.78
CA PRO A 227 -6.07 28.95 14.44
C PRO A 227 -5.57 28.63 15.86
N GLU A 228 -6.46 28.64 16.85
CA GLU A 228 -6.11 28.29 18.24
C GLU A 228 -5.65 26.84 18.41
N GLN A 229 -6.18 25.94 17.57
CA GLN A 229 -5.84 24.52 17.57
C GLN A 229 -5.44 24.09 16.17
N VAL A 230 -4.26 23.49 16.05
CA VAL A 230 -3.76 22.91 14.81
C VAL A 230 -3.73 21.39 14.95
N PRO A 231 -4.47 20.64 14.11
CA PRO A 231 -4.49 19.20 14.17
C PRO A 231 -3.15 18.61 13.70
N ALA A 232 -2.84 17.41 14.20
CA ALA A 232 -1.67 16.65 13.78
C ALA A 232 -1.83 16.19 12.33
N TYR A 233 -1.32 16.99 11.39
CA TYR A 233 -1.37 16.71 9.96
C TYR A 233 0.01 16.87 9.33
N THR A 234 0.42 15.88 8.55
CA THR A 234 1.68 15.93 7.79
C THR A 234 1.45 16.59 6.43
N VAL A 235 2.07 17.74 6.22
CA VAL A 235 2.01 18.50 4.97
C VAL A 235 3.22 18.13 4.10
N PRO A 236 3.02 17.62 2.87
CA PRO A 236 4.13 17.30 1.96
C PRO A 236 5.02 18.52 1.66
N SER A 237 6.33 18.29 1.50
CA SER A 237 7.29 19.35 1.20
C SER A 237 6.88 20.20 -0.02
N VAL A 238 6.44 19.59 -1.12
CA VAL A 238 5.98 20.37 -2.29
C VAL A 238 4.85 21.37 -1.97
N VAL A 239 3.92 20.98 -1.09
CA VAL A 239 2.80 21.83 -0.67
C VAL A 239 3.29 22.99 0.17
N ARG A 240 4.15 22.72 1.18
CA ARG A 240 4.68 23.81 2.02
C ARG A 240 5.49 24.81 1.18
N HIS A 241 6.31 24.35 0.24
CA HIS A 241 7.10 25.24 -0.62
C HIS A 241 6.23 26.15 -1.47
N HIS A 242 5.18 25.61 -2.09
CA HIS A 242 4.26 26.41 -2.88
C HIS A 242 3.52 27.44 -2.02
N LEU A 243 3.11 27.08 -0.81
CA LEU A 243 2.47 28.03 0.10
C LEU A 243 3.40 29.17 0.49
N VAL A 244 4.64 28.87 0.90
CA VAL A 244 5.64 29.89 1.25
C VAL A 244 5.87 30.84 0.07
N LEU A 245 6.08 30.30 -1.14
CA LEU A 245 6.30 31.12 -2.33
C LEU A 245 5.11 32.02 -2.67
N VAL A 246 3.88 31.50 -2.58
CA VAL A 246 2.68 32.30 -2.91
C VAL A 246 2.42 33.37 -1.85
N VAL A 247 2.60 33.05 -0.57
CA VAL A 247 2.51 34.03 0.52
C VAL A 247 3.57 35.12 0.35
N ARG A 248 4.82 34.73 0.09
CA ARG A 248 5.92 35.68 -0.16
C ARG A 248 5.67 36.59 -1.35
N GLU A 249 5.14 36.04 -2.45
CA GLU A 249 4.79 36.83 -3.64
C GLU A 249 3.63 37.79 -3.34
N ALA A 250 2.63 37.37 -2.56
CA ALA A 250 1.55 38.25 -2.14
C ALA A 250 2.08 39.41 -1.27
N LEU A 251 2.94 39.14 -0.28
CA LEU A 251 3.56 40.19 0.54
C LEU A 251 4.47 41.12 -0.27
N ASN A 252 5.24 40.57 -1.20
CA ASN A 252 6.07 41.34 -2.14
C ASN A 252 5.22 42.29 -3.01
N ASN A 253 4.05 41.84 -3.45
CA ASN A 253 3.09 42.69 -4.17
C ASN A 253 2.53 43.81 -3.28
N VAL A 254 2.26 43.55 -2.00
CA VAL A 254 1.84 44.58 -1.04
C VAL A 254 2.91 45.66 -0.92
N VAL A 255 4.16 45.26 -0.63
CA VAL A 255 5.29 46.19 -0.43
C VAL A 255 5.59 47.01 -1.68
N LYS A 256 5.60 46.38 -2.87
CA LYS A 256 5.99 47.05 -4.12
C LYS A 256 4.87 47.84 -4.78
N HIS A 257 3.62 47.44 -4.60
CA HIS A 257 2.53 47.89 -5.46
C HIS A 257 1.29 48.40 -4.75
N ALA A 258 1.04 48.01 -3.49
CA ALA A 258 -0.23 48.37 -2.84
C ALA A 258 -0.23 49.79 -2.27
N GLY A 259 0.92 50.29 -1.79
CA GLY A 259 0.93 51.52 -0.98
C GLY A 259 0.07 51.40 0.27
N ALA A 260 -0.03 50.18 0.81
CA ALA A 260 -0.83 49.82 1.96
C ALA A 260 -0.19 50.32 3.26
N ARG A 261 -1.03 50.57 4.27
CA ARG A 261 -0.60 50.84 5.65
C ARG A 261 -0.70 49.60 6.52
N SER A 262 -1.57 48.67 6.14
CA SER A 262 -1.77 47.43 6.88
C SER A 262 -2.00 46.24 5.96
N VAL A 263 -1.60 45.07 6.44
CA VAL A 263 -1.87 43.78 5.81
C VAL A 263 -2.25 42.76 6.88
N GLY A 264 -3.29 41.97 6.61
CA GLY A 264 -3.73 40.86 7.44
C GLY A 264 -3.35 39.53 6.81
N LEU A 265 -2.75 38.63 7.59
CA LEU A 265 -2.58 37.22 7.25
C LEU A 265 -3.47 36.38 8.17
N ARG A 266 -4.49 35.76 7.59
CA ARG A 266 -5.40 34.84 8.28
C ARG A 266 -5.15 33.41 7.80
N ILE A 267 -5.03 32.49 8.75
CA ILE A 267 -4.93 31.07 8.49
C ILE A 267 -6.12 30.38 9.16
N GLY A 268 -6.99 29.80 8.34
CA GLY A 268 -8.18 29.09 8.78
C GLY A 268 -8.05 27.58 8.54
N LEU A 269 -8.57 26.79 9.48
CA LEU A 269 -8.69 25.35 9.36
C LEU A 269 -10.18 24.98 9.40
N GLY A 270 -10.71 24.51 8.27
CA GLY A 270 -12.08 24.00 8.15
C GLY A 270 -12.12 22.48 8.01
N ASN A 271 -13.31 21.90 8.00
CA ASN A 271 -13.53 20.45 8.16
C ASN A 271 -12.69 19.54 7.24
N GLU A 272 -12.24 20.00 6.07
CA GLU A 272 -11.31 19.26 5.19
C GLU A 272 -10.44 20.21 4.35
N ALA A 273 -10.14 21.43 4.84
CA ALA A 273 -9.40 22.41 4.06
C ALA A 273 -8.59 23.40 4.92
N LEU A 274 -7.41 23.75 4.43
CA LEU A 274 -6.60 24.86 4.91
C LEU A 274 -6.88 26.08 4.03
N THR A 275 -7.22 27.20 4.65
CA THR A 275 -7.47 28.47 3.96
C THR A 275 -6.48 29.52 4.44
N LEU A 276 -5.78 30.18 3.51
CA LEU A 276 -4.92 31.33 3.82
C LEU A 276 -5.51 32.55 3.12
N VAL A 277 -5.70 33.63 3.86
CA VAL A 277 -6.20 34.90 3.34
C VAL A 277 -5.20 35.99 3.65
N ILE A 278 -4.72 36.68 2.61
CA ILE A 278 -3.85 37.84 2.71
C ILE A 278 -4.64 39.04 2.21
N ALA A 279 -4.87 40.02 3.06
CA ALA A 279 -5.67 41.20 2.74
C ALA A 279 -4.91 42.49 3.04
N ASP A 280 -4.77 43.38 2.07
CA ASP A 280 -4.17 44.72 2.25
C ASP A 280 -5.19 45.84 2.09
N ASP A 281 -4.91 46.98 2.71
CA ASP A 281 -5.72 48.21 2.64
C ASP A 281 -5.23 49.21 1.57
N GLY A 282 -4.45 48.74 0.61
CA GLY A 282 -3.82 49.58 -0.39
C GLY A 282 -4.75 50.08 -1.49
N ARG A 283 -4.13 50.63 -2.54
CA ARG A 283 -4.86 51.27 -3.66
C ARG A 283 -5.69 50.30 -4.51
N GLY A 284 -5.50 48.99 -4.38
CA GLY A 284 -6.14 47.97 -5.23
C GLY A 284 -5.90 48.18 -6.73
N PHE A 285 -6.56 47.36 -7.57
CA PHE A 285 -6.47 47.43 -9.03
C PHE A 285 -7.69 46.79 -9.71
N THR A 286 -7.80 46.96 -11.02
CA THR A 286 -8.70 46.17 -11.88
C THR A 286 -7.90 45.25 -12.79
N PHE A 287 -8.45 44.08 -13.11
CA PHE A 287 -7.75 43.09 -13.96
C PHE A 287 -7.46 43.60 -15.37
N ASP A 288 -8.30 44.48 -15.90
CA ASP A 288 -8.08 45.12 -17.20
C ASP A 288 -6.81 45.98 -17.22
N THR A 289 -6.41 46.54 -16.07
CA THR A 289 -5.19 47.36 -15.93
C THR A 289 -3.91 46.52 -15.90
N ILE A 290 -4.01 45.22 -15.55
CA ILE A 290 -2.86 44.29 -15.40
C ILE A 290 -2.70 43.35 -16.61
N ALA A 291 -3.58 43.47 -17.60
CA ALA A 291 -4.03 42.42 -18.51
C ALA A 291 -3.01 41.53 -19.27
N ARG A 292 -1.68 41.71 -19.20
CA ARG A 292 -0.74 40.88 -20.01
C ARG A 292 0.60 40.48 -19.39
N SER A 293 0.98 40.88 -18.16
CA SER A 293 2.40 40.72 -17.75
C SER A 293 2.71 40.41 -16.29
N SER A 294 1.73 40.20 -15.40
CA SER A 294 2.06 39.79 -14.03
C SER A 294 2.34 38.28 -13.95
N ASN A 295 3.56 37.87 -14.36
CA ASN A 295 4.02 36.49 -14.22
C ASN A 295 3.80 35.93 -12.80
N GLY A 296 3.86 36.80 -11.77
CA GLY A 296 3.58 36.45 -10.37
C GLY A 296 2.20 35.82 -10.14
N LEU A 297 1.12 36.46 -10.62
CA LEU A 297 -0.25 35.96 -10.41
C LEU A 297 -0.51 34.63 -11.14
N ILE A 298 0.03 34.49 -12.37
CA ILE A 298 -0.08 33.25 -13.15
C ILE A 298 0.67 32.12 -12.46
N ASN A 299 1.89 32.39 -12.00
CA ASN A 299 2.72 31.42 -11.29
C ASN A 299 2.06 30.98 -9.99
N SER A 300 1.49 31.91 -9.20
CA SER A 300 0.78 31.56 -7.97
C SER A 300 -0.42 30.66 -8.23
N ARG A 301 -1.23 30.94 -9.26
CA ARG A 301 -2.35 30.07 -9.64
C ARG A 301 -1.88 28.68 -10.09
N GLN A 302 -0.84 28.61 -10.93
CA GLN A 302 -0.31 27.33 -11.40
C GLN A 302 0.27 26.48 -10.25
N ARG A 303 0.99 27.10 -9.31
CA ARG A 303 1.57 26.42 -8.13
C ARG A 303 0.49 25.82 -7.23
N LEU A 304 -0.60 26.54 -6.96
CA LEU A 304 -1.70 26.00 -6.15
C LEU A 304 -2.44 24.90 -6.91
N ALA A 305 -2.67 25.07 -8.21
CA ALA A 305 -3.31 24.04 -9.03
C ALA A 305 -2.51 22.73 -9.07
N SER A 306 -1.16 22.78 -9.05
CA SER A 306 -0.33 21.57 -9.03
C SER A 306 -0.40 20.76 -7.73
N VAL A 307 -1.03 21.30 -6.69
CA VAL A 307 -1.24 20.62 -5.39
C VAL A 307 -2.74 20.54 -5.05
N ASP A 308 -3.59 20.49 -6.07
CA ASP A 308 -5.06 20.42 -5.95
C ASP A 308 -5.69 21.59 -5.18
N GLY A 309 -4.96 22.70 -5.01
CA GLY A 309 -5.42 23.91 -4.36
C GLY A 309 -6.06 24.91 -5.32
N SER A 310 -6.78 25.88 -4.76
CA SER A 310 -7.34 27.01 -5.49
C SER A 310 -6.70 28.32 -5.06
N TYR A 311 -6.60 29.24 -6.01
CA TYR A 311 -6.08 30.59 -5.84
C TYR A 311 -7.10 31.59 -6.40
N GLN A 312 -7.56 32.49 -5.55
CA GLN A 312 -8.50 33.56 -5.88
C GLN A 312 -7.91 34.90 -5.44
N ILE A 313 -8.17 35.92 -6.25
CA ILE A 313 -7.75 37.28 -5.95
C ILE A 313 -8.89 38.22 -6.27
N GLU A 314 -9.20 39.07 -5.30
CA GLU A 314 -10.23 40.10 -5.38
C GLU A 314 -9.56 41.44 -5.12
N SER A 315 -9.73 42.40 -6.03
CA SER A 315 -9.16 43.73 -5.87
C SER A 315 -10.13 44.76 -6.44
N ARG A 316 -10.17 45.94 -5.81
CA ARG A 316 -10.96 47.08 -6.27
C ARG A 316 -10.16 48.36 -6.07
N PRO A 317 -10.15 49.30 -7.04
CA PRO A 317 -9.50 50.59 -6.85
C PRO A 317 -9.98 51.30 -5.58
N GLY A 318 -9.04 51.68 -4.71
CA GLY A 318 -9.28 52.31 -3.40
C GLY A 318 -9.80 51.37 -2.30
N GLY A 319 -10.00 50.08 -2.58
CA GLY A 319 -10.57 49.10 -1.64
C GLY A 319 -9.61 47.97 -1.25
N GLY A 320 -8.32 48.09 -1.56
CA GLY A 320 -7.32 47.07 -1.24
C GLY A 320 -7.33 45.85 -2.17
N THR A 321 -6.60 44.82 -1.77
CA THR A 321 -6.55 43.52 -2.44
C THR A 321 -6.66 42.39 -1.42
N ILE A 322 -7.42 41.35 -1.77
CA ILE A 322 -7.59 40.13 -0.99
C ILE A 322 -7.14 38.95 -1.85
N VAL A 323 -6.19 38.18 -1.34
CA VAL A 323 -5.70 36.94 -1.93
C VAL A 323 -6.15 35.79 -1.05
N THR A 324 -6.90 34.85 -1.62
CA THR A 324 -7.38 33.65 -0.92
C THR A 324 -6.78 32.40 -1.55
N LEU A 325 -6.11 31.62 -0.73
CA LEU A 325 -5.57 30.30 -1.07
C LEU A 325 -6.40 29.25 -0.33
N THR A 326 -6.85 28.21 -1.02
CA THR A 326 -7.54 27.07 -0.37
C THR A 326 -6.86 25.78 -0.80
N LEU A 327 -6.52 24.94 0.17
CA LEU A 327 -5.94 23.61 -0.05
C LEU A 327 -6.83 22.55 0.57
N PRO A 328 -7.25 21.53 -0.20
CA PRO A 328 -7.98 20.40 0.35
C PRO A 328 -7.04 19.55 1.23
N LEU A 329 -7.48 19.29 2.46
CA LEU A 329 -6.81 18.45 3.44
C LEU A 329 -7.77 17.31 3.84
N PRO A 330 -7.91 16.26 3.01
CA PRO A 330 -8.94 15.22 3.15
C PRO A 330 -8.79 14.31 4.38
N ARG A 331 -7.81 14.56 5.26
CA ARG A 331 -7.59 13.81 6.51
C ARG A 331 -7.47 14.71 7.73
N LEU A 332 -8.13 15.87 7.75
CA LEU A 332 -8.10 16.78 8.89
C LEU A 332 -8.95 16.33 10.12
N ARG A 333 -9.47 15.10 10.10
CA ARG A 333 -10.31 14.53 11.18
C ARG A 333 -9.50 13.81 12.24
#